data_AF-A0A938N5X0-F1
#
_entry.id   AF-A0A938N5X0-F1
#
_cell.length_a   1.000
_cell.length_b   1.000
_cell.length_c   1.000
_cell.angle_alpha   90.00
_cell.angle_beta   90.00
_cell.angle_gamma   90.00
#
_symmetry.space_group_name_H-M   'P 1'
#
loop_
_entity.id
_entity.type
_entity.pdbx_description
1 polymer ?
#
loop_
_entity_poly.entity_id
_entity_poly.type
_entity_poly.pdbx_seq_one_letter_code
_entity_poly.pdbx_strand_id
1 'polypeptide(L)'
;MRQCGMWALVATAASAGMTYAQSVTFPSESQGQGATTGVNGIMNAAPNAFTYQMIIGAGELREVPLGARVTGIRWRQLADSGQTTWPSEAISMYSFSIELSTSARSPSHASLLFHENEGADVLVVLDQPLTIPANAFPAGAVAPGINNWGFPVAFSRQFVYTGGPLCATVRQSGHNGGIGNERFFEAITPVQAGWGTRFTALSGPGTDATRGTWLYLAVTNLIYAHPTCPADFNGDDVVDFADLLVYLNAYNAGYPQADLNEDGIIDFSDLLEFFNLFNTPC
;
A
#
# COMPACT_ATOMS: atom_id res chain seq x y z
N MET A 1 17.13 -55.73 -27.73
CA MET A 1 17.27 -54.27 -27.91
C MET A 1 16.09 -53.63 -27.19
N ARG A 2 16.14 -53.41 -25.87
CA ARG A 2 16.68 -52.23 -25.14
C ARG A 2 16.16 -50.89 -25.66
N GLN A 3 15.29 -50.27 -24.83
CA GLN A 3 15.14 -48.82 -24.53
C GLN A 3 14.59 -47.93 -25.68
N CYS A 4 13.76 -46.91 -25.47
CA CYS A 4 13.52 -46.04 -24.31
C CYS A 4 12.03 -45.66 -24.21
N GLY A 5 11.50 -45.65 -22.98
CA GLY A 5 10.24 -44.99 -22.66
C GLY A 5 10.44 -43.48 -22.61
N MET A 6 9.61 -42.74 -23.33
CA MET A 6 9.57 -41.28 -23.27
C MET A 6 8.52 -40.91 -22.23
N TRP A 7 8.98 -40.65 -21.01
CA TRP A 7 8.18 -40.00 -19.98
C TRP A 7 8.00 -38.54 -20.39
N ALA A 8 6.81 -38.17 -20.85
CA ALA A 8 6.45 -36.77 -21.00
C ALA A 8 6.22 -36.22 -19.58
N LEU A 9 7.21 -35.47 -19.10
CA LEU A 9 7.07 -34.64 -17.91
C LEU A 9 6.06 -33.53 -18.26
N VAL A 10 4.80 -33.72 -17.90
CA VAL A 10 3.84 -32.62 -17.89
C VAL A 10 4.23 -31.75 -16.70
N ALA A 11 4.93 -30.66 -16.97
CA ALA A 11 5.11 -29.60 -15.99
C ALA A 11 3.74 -28.95 -15.78
N THR A 12 3.05 -29.36 -14.72
CA THR A 12 1.89 -28.63 -14.20
C THR A 12 2.40 -27.27 -13.71
N ALA A 13 2.03 -26.22 -14.42
CA ALA A 13 2.11 -24.88 -13.88
C ALA A 13 1.13 -24.84 -12.70
N ALA A 14 1.66 -24.84 -11.48
CA ALA A 14 0.90 -24.40 -10.32
C ALA A 14 0.41 -22.99 -10.66
N SER A 15 -0.89 -22.81 -10.80
CA SER A 15 -1.50 -21.49 -10.76
C SER A 15 -1.45 -21.03 -9.31
N ALA A 16 -0.26 -20.61 -8.86
CA ALA A 16 -0.17 -19.70 -7.74
C ALA A 16 -1.13 -18.56 -8.07
N GLY A 17 -2.20 -18.41 -7.30
CA GLY A 17 -3.17 -17.33 -7.48
C GLY A 17 -2.39 -16.03 -7.68
N MET A 18 -2.48 -15.43 -8.86
CA MET A 18 -1.76 -14.20 -9.15
C MET A 18 -2.35 -13.13 -8.23
N THR A 19 -1.68 -12.85 -7.11
CA THR A 19 -1.96 -11.65 -6.34
C THR A 19 -1.54 -10.46 -7.20
N TYR A 20 -2.49 -9.87 -7.91
CA TYR A 20 -2.28 -8.60 -8.60
C TYR A 20 -2.12 -7.49 -7.55
N ALA A 21 -1.09 -6.68 -7.70
CA ALA A 21 -0.91 -5.50 -6.85
C ALA A 21 -2.04 -4.50 -7.16
N GLN A 22 -2.91 -4.28 -6.17
CA GLN A 22 -3.96 -3.28 -6.19
C GLN A 22 -3.48 -2.02 -5.48
N SER A 23 -4.22 -0.92 -5.65
CA SER A 23 -3.89 0.30 -4.92
C SER A 23 -5.10 1.19 -4.66
N VAL A 24 -5.10 1.86 -3.51
CA VAL A 24 -6.11 2.86 -3.14
C VAL A 24 -5.44 4.22 -2.95
N THR A 25 -6.10 5.29 -3.38
CA THR A 25 -5.62 6.67 -3.19
C THR A 25 -6.32 7.31 -2.02
N PHE A 26 -5.57 7.94 -1.12
CA PHE A 26 -6.11 8.72 -0.03
C PHE A 26 -5.47 10.12 0.06
N PRO A 27 -6.27 11.18 0.26
CA PRO A 27 -7.73 11.17 0.25
C PRO A 27 -8.32 10.77 -1.11
N SER A 28 -9.43 10.03 -1.10
CA SER A 28 -10.07 9.49 -2.31
C SER A 28 -10.50 10.57 -3.32
N GLU A 29 -10.81 11.78 -2.83
CA GLU A 29 -11.10 12.94 -3.68
C GLU A 29 -9.92 13.37 -4.56
N SER A 30 -8.69 13.06 -4.15
CA SER A 30 -7.47 13.34 -4.90
C SER A 30 -7.22 12.33 -6.02
N GLN A 31 -8.07 11.32 -6.23
CA GLN A 31 -7.88 10.35 -7.32
C GLN A 31 -8.03 10.99 -8.71
N GLY A 32 -8.92 11.97 -8.86
CA GLY A 32 -9.25 12.59 -10.15
C GLY A 32 -9.00 14.10 -10.26
N GLN A 33 -8.60 14.76 -9.16
CA GLN A 33 -8.37 16.20 -9.13
C GLN A 33 -7.09 16.54 -8.38
N GLY A 34 -6.21 17.30 -9.04
CA GLY A 34 -4.96 17.77 -8.45
C GLY A 34 -5.20 18.88 -7.45
N ALA A 35 -4.56 18.78 -6.27
CA ALA A 35 -4.52 19.85 -5.28
C ALA A 35 -3.59 21.00 -5.71
N THR A 36 -3.80 22.17 -5.13
CA THR A 36 -2.96 23.38 -5.32
C THR A 36 -1.92 23.56 -4.21
N THR A 37 -1.84 22.62 -3.27
CA THR A 37 -0.94 22.68 -2.12
C THR A 37 -0.05 21.44 -2.09
N GLY A 38 1.18 21.60 -1.61
CA GLY A 38 2.08 20.47 -1.43
C GLY A 38 2.90 20.53 -0.15
N VAL A 39 3.57 19.41 0.12
CA VAL A 39 4.38 19.16 1.32
C VAL A 39 5.67 18.45 0.93
N ASN A 40 6.77 18.72 1.63
CA ASN A 40 8.08 18.11 1.37
C ASN A 40 8.57 17.22 2.52
N GLY A 41 7.86 17.18 3.66
CA GLY A 41 8.31 16.51 4.89
C GLY A 41 8.63 15.02 4.74
N ILE A 42 8.03 14.34 3.75
CA ILE A 42 8.24 12.90 3.46
C ILE A 42 9.58 12.64 2.75
N MET A 43 10.04 13.58 1.91
CA MET A 43 11.31 13.46 1.18
C MET A 43 12.01 14.83 1.13
N ASN A 44 12.44 15.31 2.30
CA ASN A 44 13.13 16.59 2.44
C ASN A 44 14.64 16.43 2.16
N ALA A 45 15.38 17.51 1.88
CA ALA A 45 16.83 17.40 1.73
C ALA A 45 17.52 17.37 3.10
N ALA A 46 18.66 16.70 3.17
CA ALA A 46 19.53 16.80 4.32
C ALA A 46 20.04 18.26 4.48
N PRO A 47 20.19 18.77 5.72
CA PRO A 47 20.07 18.07 7.00
C PRO A 47 18.65 18.08 7.61
N ASN A 48 17.61 18.42 6.83
CA ASN A 48 16.23 18.53 7.31
C ASN A 48 15.59 17.15 7.53
N ALA A 49 16.04 16.46 8.56
CA ALA A 49 15.41 15.23 9.03
C ALA A 49 13.99 15.51 9.56
N PHE A 50 13.06 14.59 9.30
CA PHE A 50 11.67 14.71 9.72
C PHE A 50 11.07 13.37 10.11
N THR A 51 10.11 13.44 11.03
CA THR A 51 9.09 12.44 11.27
C THR A 51 7.77 12.98 10.76
N TYR A 52 7.04 12.18 10.00
CA TYR A 52 5.79 12.55 9.39
C TYR A 52 4.78 11.43 9.62
N GLN A 53 3.66 11.71 10.28
CA GLN A 53 2.64 10.72 10.62
C GLN A 53 1.32 11.10 9.97
N MET A 54 0.70 10.12 9.31
CA MET A 54 -0.64 10.21 8.74
C MET A 54 -1.58 9.32 9.53
N ILE A 55 -2.79 9.81 9.76
CA ILE A 55 -3.89 9.02 10.29
C ILE A 55 -5.00 9.05 9.25
N ILE A 56 -5.33 7.87 8.74
CA ILE A 56 -6.22 7.66 7.62
C ILE A 56 -7.47 6.97 8.17
N GLY A 57 -8.61 7.62 8.06
CA GLY A 57 -9.88 7.09 8.53
C GLY A 57 -10.33 5.89 7.71
N ALA A 58 -11.06 4.97 8.34
CA ALA A 58 -11.55 3.73 7.71
C ALA A 58 -12.33 3.98 6.40
N GLY A 59 -13.03 5.11 6.28
CA GLY A 59 -13.77 5.47 5.07
C GLY A 59 -12.90 5.67 3.83
N GLU A 60 -11.63 6.04 3.99
CA GLU A 60 -10.65 6.13 2.89
C GLU A 60 -10.13 4.76 2.44
N LEU A 61 -10.31 3.73 3.27
CA LEU A 61 -9.76 2.39 3.10
C LEU A 61 -10.85 1.36 2.77
N ARG A 62 -12.05 1.81 2.41
CA ARG A 62 -13.20 0.93 2.10
C ARG A 62 -12.95 -0.01 0.91
N GLU A 63 -11.99 0.33 0.05
CA GLU A 63 -11.58 -0.47 -1.11
C GLU A 63 -10.45 -1.45 -0.78
N VAL A 64 -9.87 -1.36 0.43
CA VAL A 64 -8.85 -2.30 0.91
C VAL A 64 -9.57 -3.45 1.63
N PRO A 65 -9.49 -4.68 1.11
CA PRO A 65 -10.13 -5.84 1.73
C PRO A 65 -9.54 -6.16 3.10
N LEU A 66 -10.32 -6.82 3.95
CA LEU A 66 -9.81 -7.32 5.22
C LEU A 66 -8.84 -8.47 4.93
N GLY A 67 -7.69 -8.50 5.61
CA GLY A 67 -6.64 -9.47 5.32
C GLY A 67 -5.71 -9.08 4.17
N ALA A 68 -6.00 -7.98 3.46
CA ALA A 68 -5.09 -7.46 2.43
C ALA A 68 -3.72 -7.16 3.00
N ARG A 69 -2.70 -7.53 2.23
CA ARG A 69 -1.30 -7.35 2.59
C ARG A 69 -0.81 -6.06 1.98
N VAL A 70 -0.63 -5.03 2.79
CA VAL A 70 -0.03 -3.78 2.36
C VAL A 70 1.45 -4.02 2.06
N THR A 71 1.85 -3.74 0.83
CA THR A 71 3.17 -4.10 0.26
C THR A 71 4.00 -2.89 -0.14
N GLY A 72 3.38 -1.71 -0.19
CA GLY A 72 4.12 -0.49 -0.49
C GLY A 72 3.27 0.76 -0.43
N ILE A 73 3.93 1.87 -0.70
CA ILE A 73 3.33 3.20 -0.72
C ILE A 73 3.99 4.04 -1.80
N ARG A 74 3.25 4.98 -2.38
CA ARG A 74 3.82 5.97 -3.30
C ARG A 74 3.12 7.30 -3.20
N TRP A 75 3.80 8.33 -3.67
CA TRP A 75 3.34 9.70 -3.72
C TRP A 75 3.51 10.25 -5.12
N ARG A 76 2.88 11.39 -5.39
CA ARG A 76 3.05 12.14 -6.63
C ARG A 76 3.39 13.59 -6.33
N GLN A 77 4.06 14.24 -7.27
CA GLN A 77 4.34 15.67 -7.15
C GLN A 77 3.09 16.51 -7.28
N LEU A 78 3.10 17.66 -6.62
CA LEU A 78 2.13 18.73 -6.79
C LEU A 78 1.94 19.07 -8.27
N ALA A 79 0.69 19.20 -8.72
CA ALA A 79 0.37 19.68 -10.06
C ALA A 79 0.48 21.21 -10.14
N ASP A 80 1.71 21.71 -10.24
CA ASP A 80 2.03 23.14 -10.29
C ASP A 80 3.06 23.42 -11.38
N SER A 81 2.93 24.58 -12.03
CA SER A 81 3.78 24.97 -13.17
C SER A 81 5.25 25.20 -12.79
N GLY A 82 5.57 25.36 -11.50
CA GLY A 82 6.92 25.44 -10.96
C GLY A 82 7.55 24.08 -10.65
N GLN A 83 6.81 22.97 -10.75
CA GLN A 83 7.36 21.62 -10.55
C GLN A 83 8.04 21.11 -11.82
N THR A 84 9.15 20.40 -11.64
CA THR A 84 9.83 19.69 -12.74
C THR A 84 10.11 18.26 -12.30
N THR A 85 10.21 17.36 -13.28
CA THR A 85 10.53 15.95 -13.04
C THR A 85 11.78 15.85 -12.16
N TRP A 86 11.70 15.03 -11.13
CA TRP A 86 12.70 14.97 -10.07
C TRP A 86 12.91 13.54 -9.55
N PRO A 87 14.09 13.25 -9.00
CA PRO A 87 15.31 14.05 -9.07
C PRO A 87 15.99 13.96 -10.44
N SER A 88 16.80 14.95 -10.83
CA SER A 88 17.51 14.91 -12.13
C SER A 88 18.58 13.82 -12.16
N GLU A 89 19.09 13.43 -10.99
CA GLU A 89 20.04 12.35 -10.76
C GLU A 89 19.59 11.54 -9.55
N ALA A 90 20.07 10.30 -9.39
CA ALA A 90 19.68 9.50 -8.23
C ALA A 90 20.19 10.12 -6.92
N ILE A 91 19.34 10.13 -5.89
CA ILE A 91 19.64 10.65 -4.56
C ILE A 91 19.34 9.58 -3.51
N SER A 92 19.92 9.71 -2.32
CA SER A 92 19.77 8.74 -1.24
C SER A 92 19.40 9.41 0.07
N MET A 93 18.53 8.74 0.83
CA MET A 93 18.24 8.98 2.25
C MET A 93 18.87 7.87 3.06
N TYR A 94 19.85 8.19 3.90
CA TYR A 94 20.65 7.18 4.62
C TYR A 94 19.90 6.53 5.79
N SER A 95 18.93 7.24 6.38
CA SER A 95 17.95 6.67 7.30
C SER A 95 16.56 6.98 6.76
N PHE A 96 15.79 5.93 6.53
CA PHE A 96 14.42 5.99 6.05
C PHE A 96 13.66 4.79 6.61
N SER A 97 12.62 5.04 7.40
CA SER A 97 11.74 4.00 7.93
C SER A 97 10.27 4.35 7.72
N ILE A 98 9.46 3.30 7.63
CA ILE A 98 8.01 3.39 7.59
C ILE A 98 7.46 2.39 8.61
N GLU A 99 6.62 2.88 9.50
CA GLU A 99 5.80 2.09 10.42
C GLU A 99 4.33 2.17 10.02
N LEU A 100 3.63 1.03 10.04
CA LEU A 100 2.17 0.95 9.86
C LEU A 100 1.53 0.29 11.08
N SER A 101 0.31 0.73 11.41
CA SER A 101 -0.55 0.11 12.44
C SER A 101 -2.01 0.39 12.14
N THR A 102 -2.93 -0.38 12.73
CA THR A 102 -4.27 0.16 13.01
C THR A 102 -4.11 1.43 13.84
N SER A 103 -4.91 2.46 13.58
CA SER A 103 -4.82 3.70 14.35
C SER A 103 -5.54 3.57 15.69
N ALA A 104 -4.84 3.82 16.80
CA ALA A 104 -5.43 3.86 18.13
C ALA A 104 -6.35 5.09 18.34
N ARG A 105 -6.21 6.11 17.48
CA ARG A 105 -7.00 7.35 17.53
C ARG A 105 -7.67 7.62 16.19
N SER A 106 -8.90 8.12 16.21
CA SER A 106 -9.54 8.65 14.99
C SER A 106 -8.86 9.94 14.54
N PRO A 107 -8.99 10.35 13.27
CA PRO A 107 -8.48 11.64 12.80
C PRO A 107 -8.92 12.85 13.65
N SER A 108 -10.12 12.82 14.22
CA SER A 108 -10.67 13.86 15.11
C SER A 108 -10.06 13.91 16.52
N HIS A 109 -9.44 12.81 16.97
CA HIS A 109 -8.89 12.67 18.32
C HIS A 109 -7.39 12.32 18.28
N ALA A 110 -6.74 12.61 17.17
CA ALA A 110 -5.32 12.40 17.00
C ALA A 110 -4.54 13.20 18.05
N SER A 111 -3.54 12.57 18.65
CA SER A 111 -2.61 13.19 19.58
C SER A 111 -1.44 13.82 18.85
N LEU A 112 -0.84 14.84 19.46
CA LEU A 112 0.46 15.34 19.00
C LEU A 112 1.61 14.38 19.35
N LEU A 113 1.42 13.42 20.25
CA LEU A 113 2.39 12.38 20.55
C LEU A 113 2.19 11.22 19.57
N PHE A 114 3.22 10.92 18.77
CA PHE A 114 3.09 9.96 17.67
C PHE A 114 2.68 8.56 18.13
N HIS A 115 3.27 8.08 19.23
CA HIS A 115 2.99 6.75 19.78
C HIS A 115 1.56 6.59 20.31
N GLU A 116 0.86 7.69 20.65
CA GLU A 116 -0.52 7.61 21.12
C GLU A 116 -1.53 7.40 19.99
N ASN A 117 -1.10 7.60 18.73
CA ASN A 117 -1.89 7.36 17.54
C ASN A 117 -1.69 5.95 16.97
N GLU A 118 -0.59 5.29 17.33
CA GLU A 118 -0.23 3.96 16.86
C GLU A 118 -1.00 2.87 17.60
N GLY A 119 -1.48 1.88 16.87
CA GLY A 119 -2.14 0.70 17.42
C GLY A 119 -1.18 -0.28 18.07
N ALA A 120 -1.75 -1.25 18.79
CA ALA A 120 -0.96 -2.32 19.43
C ALA A 120 -0.26 -3.24 18.41
N ASP A 121 -0.66 -3.19 17.15
CA ASP A 121 -0.16 -3.97 16.02
C ASP A 121 0.92 -3.24 15.20
N VAL A 122 1.55 -2.20 15.78
CA VAL A 122 2.58 -1.42 15.10
C VAL A 122 3.70 -2.29 14.52
N LEU A 123 3.95 -2.07 13.23
CA LEU A 123 4.84 -2.85 12.41
C LEU A 123 5.77 -1.92 11.64
N VAL A 124 7.08 -2.03 11.91
CA VAL A 124 8.10 -1.46 11.03
C VAL A 124 8.09 -2.26 9.72
N VAL A 125 7.53 -1.67 8.65
CA VAL A 125 7.38 -2.30 7.33
C VAL A 125 8.61 -2.06 6.43
N LEU A 126 9.34 -1.00 6.71
CA LEU A 126 10.61 -0.66 6.07
C LEU A 126 11.51 0.06 7.09
N ASP A 127 12.78 -0.31 7.14
CA ASP A 127 13.80 0.39 7.91
C ASP A 127 15.16 0.15 7.28
N GLN A 128 15.41 0.79 6.14
CA GLN A 128 16.63 0.64 5.32
C GLN A 128 16.87 1.95 4.54
N PRO A 129 18.11 2.24 4.09
CA PRO A 129 18.36 3.38 3.23
C PRO A 129 17.49 3.36 1.96
N LEU A 130 16.95 4.52 1.58
CA LEU A 130 16.13 4.68 0.39
C LEU A 130 16.93 5.40 -0.70
N THR A 131 17.10 4.75 -1.85
CA THR A 131 17.61 5.41 -3.06
C THR A 131 16.44 5.77 -3.96
N ILE A 132 16.32 7.06 -4.28
CA ILE A 132 15.33 7.61 -5.20
C ILE A 132 16.00 7.70 -6.57
N PRO A 133 15.57 6.93 -7.59
CA PRO A 133 16.16 6.98 -8.92
C PRO A 133 16.01 8.34 -9.59
N ALA A 134 16.84 8.63 -10.60
CA ALA A 134 16.61 9.79 -11.46
C ALA A 134 15.24 9.69 -12.14
N ASN A 135 14.55 10.83 -12.26
CA ASN A 135 13.23 11.00 -12.85
C ASN A 135 12.12 10.17 -12.18
N ALA A 136 12.33 9.74 -10.93
CA ALA A 136 11.40 8.91 -10.19
C ALA A 136 10.03 9.55 -9.94
N PHE A 137 9.94 10.88 -9.99
CA PHE A 137 8.71 11.64 -9.82
C PHE A 137 8.46 12.54 -11.04
N PRO A 138 7.58 12.10 -11.95
CA PRO A 138 7.18 12.90 -13.10
C PRO A 138 6.46 14.19 -12.68
N ALA A 139 6.67 15.26 -13.44
CA ALA A 139 5.96 16.52 -13.30
C ALA A 139 5.45 17.03 -14.67
N GLY A 140 4.69 18.12 -14.65
CA GLY A 140 4.22 18.82 -15.86
C GLY A 140 2.71 19.07 -15.90
N ALA A 141 1.95 18.48 -14.97
CA ALA A 141 0.55 18.82 -14.79
C ALA A 141 0.39 20.14 -14.02
N VAL A 142 -0.73 20.83 -14.26
CA VAL A 142 -1.18 21.99 -13.50
C VAL A 142 -2.60 21.70 -13.00
N ALA A 143 -2.88 21.99 -11.73
CA ALA A 143 -4.20 21.79 -11.13
C ALA A 143 -5.30 22.46 -11.99
N PRO A 144 -6.45 21.80 -12.24
CA PRO A 144 -6.91 20.56 -11.59
C PRO A 144 -6.36 19.26 -12.20
N GLY A 145 -5.45 19.32 -13.18
CA GLY A 145 -4.74 18.15 -13.69
C GLY A 145 -3.89 17.47 -12.61
N ILE A 146 -3.51 16.22 -12.84
CA ILE A 146 -2.73 15.39 -11.90
C ILE A 146 -1.44 14.93 -12.55
N ASN A 147 -0.35 14.88 -11.78
CA ASN A 147 0.86 14.19 -12.22
C ASN A 147 0.69 12.67 -12.08
N ASN A 148 1.47 11.93 -12.86
CA ASN A 148 1.59 10.48 -12.66
C ASN A 148 2.18 10.18 -11.28
N TRP A 149 1.84 9.01 -10.74
CA TRP A 149 2.48 8.51 -9.52
C TRP A 149 3.99 8.40 -9.71
N GLY A 150 4.72 8.76 -8.65
CA GLY A 150 6.15 8.53 -8.59
C GLY A 150 6.49 7.07 -8.33
N PHE A 151 7.78 6.81 -8.14
CA PHE A 151 8.27 5.46 -7.88
C PHE A 151 7.66 4.88 -6.59
N PRO A 152 7.37 3.58 -6.56
CA PRO A 152 6.86 2.92 -5.38
C PRO A 152 7.97 2.66 -4.35
N VAL A 153 7.67 2.96 -3.10
CA VAL A 153 8.46 2.50 -1.95
C VAL A 153 7.91 1.15 -1.51
N ALA A 154 8.64 0.08 -1.84
CA ALA A 154 8.29 -1.28 -1.48
C ALA A 154 8.62 -1.57 -0.01
N PHE A 155 7.75 -2.31 0.66
CA PHE A 155 7.95 -2.73 2.03
C PHE A 155 8.72 -4.05 2.10
N SER A 156 9.62 -4.14 3.08
CA SER A 156 10.35 -5.36 3.41
C SER A 156 9.51 -6.35 4.22
N ARG A 157 8.48 -5.85 4.90
CA ARG A 157 7.49 -6.63 5.67
C ARG A 157 6.10 -6.16 5.31
N GLN A 158 5.18 -7.10 5.12
CA GLN A 158 3.82 -6.80 4.72
C GLN A 158 2.95 -6.58 5.96
N PHE A 159 2.22 -5.47 5.99
CA PHE A 159 1.23 -5.20 7.02
C PHE A 159 -0.12 -5.82 6.62
N VAL A 160 -0.71 -6.66 7.46
CA VAL A 160 -2.03 -7.24 7.19
C VAL A 160 -3.10 -6.27 7.67
N TYR A 161 -3.89 -5.73 6.77
CA TYR A 161 -4.95 -4.81 7.10
C TYR A 161 -6.14 -5.54 7.71
N THR A 162 -6.43 -5.28 8.98
CA THR A 162 -7.55 -5.92 9.71
C THR A 162 -8.80 -5.04 9.78
N GLY A 163 -8.86 -3.97 8.97
CA GLY A 163 -9.94 -2.99 8.98
C GLY A 163 -9.69 -1.82 9.93
N GLY A 164 -10.59 -0.84 9.89
CA GLY A 164 -10.52 0.36 10.71
C GLY A 164 -9.56 1.43 10.17
N PRO A 165 -9.32 2.51 10.93
CA PRO A 165 -8.36 3.53 10.52
C PRO A 165 -6.93 3.01 10.53
N LEU A 166 -6.07 3.54 9.66
CA LEU A 166 -4.64 3.22 9.56
C LEU A 166 -3.80 4.39 10.05
N CYS A 167 -2.75 4.11 10.81
CA CYS A 167 -1.71 5.06 11.15
C CYS A 167 -0.42 4.68 10.40
N ALA A 168 0.17 5.65 9.71
CA ALA A 168 1.41 5.50 8.96
C ALA A 168 2.42 6.55 9.39
N THR A 169 3.55 6.12 9.95
CA THR A 169 4.66 6.99 10.37
C THR A 169 5.83 6.81 9.41
N VAL A 170 6.34 7.90 8.85
CA VAL A 170 7.54 7.95 8.00
C VAL A 170 8.62 8.72 8.76
N ARG A 171 9.81 8.15 8.88
CA ARG A 171 10.97 8.82 9.50
C ARG A 171 12.10 8.88 8.48
N GLN A 172 12.72 10.04 8.32
CA GLN A 172 13.72 10.25 7.28
C GLN A 172 14.81 11.25 7.69
N SER A 173 16.05 11.00 7.27
CA SER A 173 17.24 11.81 7.62
C SER A 173 17.52 13.00 6.70
N GLY A 174 16.77 13.13 5.63
CA GLY A 174 16.98 14.00 4.50
C GLY A 174 17.76 13.30 3.40
N HIS A 175 17.51 13.69 2.15
CA HIS A 175 18.24 13.17 1.00
C HIS A 175 19.52 13.96 0.71
N ASN A 176 20.52 13.30 0.11
CA ASN A 176 21.83 13.89 -0.22
C ASN A 176 21.83 14.81 -1.47
N GLY A 177 20.70 15.01 -2.14
CA GLY A 177 20.57 15.88 -3.32
C GLY A 177 20.78 17.38 -3.11
N GLY A 178 21.01 17.83 -1.87
CA GLY A 178 21.25 19.24 -1.51
C GLY A 178 19.98 20.06 -1.25
N ILE A 179 20.09 21.07 -0.38
CA ILE A 179 19.00 22.02 -0.07
C ILE A 179 18.62 22.81 -1.33
N GLY A 180 17.33 23.01 -1.55
CA GLY A 180 16.78 23.65 -2.75
C GLY A 180 16.51 22.67 -3.90
N ASN A 181 16.92 21.41 -3.74
CA ASN A 181 16.57 20.33 -4.64
C ASN A 181 15.37 19.52 -4.12
N GLU A 182 14.64 19.98 -3.10
CA GLU A 182 13.39 19.35 -2.68
C GLU A 182 12.26 19.64 -3.67
N ARG A 183 11.26 18.76 -3.70
CA ARG A 183 10.00 19.00 -4.41
C ARG A 183 8.82 18.96 -3.44
N PHE A 184 7.72 19.54 -3.88
CA PHE A 184 6.46 19.45 -3.15
C PHE A 184 5.67 18.26 -3.68
N PHE A 185 5.35 17.34 -2.78
CA PHE A 185 4.38 16.28 -3.01
C PHE A 185 3.00 16.85 -2.83
N GLU A 186 2.06 16.42 -3.66
CA GLU A 186 0.68 16.91 -3.59
C GLU A 186 0.09 16.66 -2.20
N ALA A 187 -0.60 17.66 -1.64
CA ALA A 187 -1.10 17.59 -0.28
C ALA A 187 -2.42 18.32 -0.09
N ILE A 188 -3.12 17.91 0.97
CA ILE A 188 -4.44 18.38 1.38
C ILE A 188 -4.30 19.18 2.67
N THR A 189 -4.97 20.33 2.71
CA THR A 189 -4.84 21.30 3.80
C THR A 189 -5.84 21.05 4.95
N PRO A 190 -5.60 21.64 6.14
CA PRO A 190 -6.53 21.55 7.26
C PRO A 190 -7.91 22.16 7.06
N VAL A 191 -8.10 22.93 5.99
CA VAL A 191 -9.39 23.56 5.67
C VAL A 191 -10.21 22.74 4.66
N GLN A 192 -9.65 21.67 4.09
CA GLN A 192 -10.35 20.83 3.15
C GLN A 192 -11.34 19.89 3.84
N ALA A 193 -12.42 19.54 3.13
CA ALA A 193 -13.41 18.61 3.61
C ALA A 193 -12.74 17.25 3.94
N GLY A 194 -13.12 16.65 5.07
CA GLY A 194 -12.49 15.42 5.54
C GLY A 194 -11.32 15.63 6.49
N TRP A 195 -10.72 16.82 6.57
CA TRP A 195 -9.72 17.09 7.59
C TRP A 195 -10.30 16.90 9.00
N GLY A 196 -9.55 16.21 9.87
CA GLY A 196 -9.96 15.91 11.23
C GLY A 196 -11.17 14.96 11.34
N THR A 197 -11.64 14.37 10.24
CA THR A 197 -12.75 13.40 10.24
C THR A 197 -12.39 12.14 9.46
N ARG A 198 -11.99 12.32 8.21
CA ARG A 198 -11.52 11.26 7.30
C ARG A 198 -10.00 11.09 7.35
N PHE A 199 -9.26 12.14 7.67
CA PHE A 199 -7.80 12.07 7.73
C PHE A 199 -7.20 13.24 8.50
N THR A 200 -5.96 13.08 8.97
CA THR A 200 -5.13 14.16 9.51
C THR A 200 -3.65 13.79 9.38
N ALA A 201 -2.77 14.78 9.51
CA ALA A 201 -1.33 14.58 9.45
C ALA A 201 -0.57 15.47 10.42
N LEU A 202 0.57 14.96 10.88
CA LEU A 202 1.45 15.57 11.86
C LEU A 202 2.90 15.48 11.35
N SER A 203 3.72 16.43 11.75
CA SER A 203 5.16 16.37 11.51
C SER A 203 5.97 16.86 12.70
N GLY A 204 7.17 16.31 12.87
CA GLY A 204 8.13 16.73 13.88
C GLY A 204 9.54 16.77 13.26
N PRO A 205 10.41 17.71 13.68
CA PRO A 205 11.78 17.77 13.22
C PRO A 205 12.61 16.63 13.81
N GLY A 206 13.46 16.00 12.99
CA GLY A 206 14.29 14.87 13.38
C GLY A 206 13.67 13.50 13.06
N THR A 207 14.53 12.48 12.91
CA THR A 207 14.11 11.09 12.70
C THR A 207 13.55 10.45 13.97
N ASP A 208 13.92 10.97 15.14
CA ASP A 208 13.56 10.47 16.47
C ASP A 208 12.48 11.31 17.16
N ALA A 209 11.83 12.22 16.43
CA ALA A 209 10.76 13.04 16.98
C ALA A 209 9.65 12.14 17.56
N THR A 210 9.28 12.40 18.80
CA THR A 210 8.20 11.72 19.53
C THR A 210 6.90 12.53 19.55
N ARG A 211 7.00 13.81 19.18
CA ARG A 211 5.89 14.76 19.13
C ARG A 211 5.90 15.52 17.81
N GLY A 212 4.71 15.74 17.26
CA GLY A 212 4.51 16.54 16.06
C GLY A 212 3.71 17.82 16.29
N THR A 213 3.52 18.53 15.17
CA THR A 213 2.59 19.63 14.96
C THR A 213 1.74 19.32 13.73
N TRP A 214 0.52 19.83 13.66
CA TRP A 214 -0.35 19.65 12.49
C TRP A 214 0.35 20.14 11.21
N LEU A 215 0.33 19.31 10.18
CA LEU A 215 0.88 19.60 8.85
C LEU A 215 -0.15 19.26 7.77
N TYR A 216 0.15 19.49 6.50
CA TYR A 216 -0.68 19.04 5.38
C TYR A 216 -0.57 17.52 5.21
N LEU A 217 -1.65 16.88 4.78
CA LEU A 217 -1.67 15.46 4.45
C LEU A 217 -1.20 15.27 3.00
N ALA A 218 -0.06 14.63 2.79
CA ALA A 218 0.36 14.19 1.47
C ALA A 218 -0.66 13.21 0.84
N VAL A 219 -1.04 13.48 -0.40
CA VAL A 219 -1.82 12.58 -1.23
C VAL A 219 -0.99 11.32 -1.47
N THR A 220 -1.51 10.20 -1.02
CA THR A 220 -0.77 8.96 -0.91
C THR A 220 -1.54 7.85 -1.60
N ASN A 221 -0.83 6.97 -2.28
CA ASN A 221 -1.39 5.75 -2.85
C ASN A 221 -0.81 4.55 -2.11
N LEU A 222 -1.68 3.80 -1.43
CA LEU A 222 -1.33 2.55 -0.76
C LEU A 222 -1.33 1.44 -1.79
N ILE A 223 -0.29 0.61 -1.79
CA ILE A 223 -0.19 -0.57 -2.65
C ILE A 223 -0.40 -1.80 -1.76
N TYR A 224 -1.31 -2.67 -2.15
CA TYR A 224 -1.61 -3.89 -1.42
C TYR A 224 -1.78 -5.07 -2.37
N ALA A 225 -1.47 -6.26 -1.88
CA ALA A 225 -1.91 -7.50 -2.47
C ALA A 225 -3.25 -7.87 -1.82
N HIS A 226 -4.21 -8.26 -2.66
CA HIS A 226 -5.45 -8.88 -2.18
C HIS A 226 -5.09 -10.10 -1.31
N PRO A 227 -5.82 -10.39 -0.22
CA PRO A 227 -5.69 -11.70 0.40
C PRO A 227 -5.89 -12.77 -0.68
N THR A 228 -5.12 -13.85 -0.61
CA THR A 228 -5.42 -15.02 -1.44
C THR A 228 -6.77 -15.56 -0.98
N CYS A 229 -7.72 -15.64 -1.91
CA CYS A 229 -9.01 -16.29 -1.70
C CYS A 229 -9.05 -17.58 -2.50
N PRO A 230 -8.55 -18.71 -1.97
CA PRO A 230 -8.51 -19.96 -2.73
C PRO A 230 -9.91 -20.44 -3.12
N ALA A 231 -10.96 -20.00 -2.40
CA ALA A 231 -12.34 -20.33 -2.67
C ALA A 231 -13.09 -19.34 -3.56
N ASP A 232 -12.49 -18.23 -4.01
CA ASP A 232 -13.06 -17.36 -5.03
C ASP A 232 -12.65 -17.89 -6.42
N PHE A 233 -13.49 -18.76 -6.98
CA PHE A 233 -13.22 -19.43 -8.26
C PHE A 233 -13.67 -18.60 -9.46
N ASN A 234 -14.53 -17.61 -9.24
CA ASN A 234 -15.09 -16.78 -10.31
C ASN A 234 -14.35 -15.42 -10.45
N GLY A 235 -13.59 -15.02 -9.43
CA GLY A 235 -12.71 -13.86 -9.41
C GLY A 235 -13.44 -12.55 -9.15
N ASP A 236 -14.55 -12.56 -8.41
CA ASP A 236 -15.33 -11.37 -8.06
C ASP A 236 -15.10 -10.85 -6.63
N ASP A 237 -14.05 -11.35 -5.97
CA ASP A 237 -13.63 -10.98 -4.61
C ASP A 237 -14.72 -11.30 -3.54
N VAL A 238 -15.63 -12.24 -3.81
CA VAL A 238 -16.66 -12.69 -2.87
C VAL A 238 -16.78 -14.21 -2.92
N VAL A 239 -16.49 -14.91 -1.81
CA VAL A 239 -16.72 -16.36 -1.73
C VAL A 239 -18.19 -16.67 -1.47
N ASP A 240 -18.93 -17.04 -2.52
CA ASP A 240 -20.35 -17.38 -2.44
C ASP A 240 -20.76 -18.61 -3.30
N PHE A 241 -22.06 -18.77 -3.55
CA PHE A 241 -22.59 -19.91 -4.30
C PHE A 241 -22.12 -19.93 -5.76
N ALA A 242 -21.81 -18.79 -6.37
CA ALA A 242 -21.25 -18.70 -7.72
C ALA A 242 -19.90 -19.42 -7.79
N ASP A 243 -19.05 -19.27 -6.77
CA ASP A 243 -17.77 -19.98 -6.69
C ASP A 243 -17.95 -21.48 -6.52
N LEU A 244 -18.92 -21.90 -5.70
CA LEU A 244 -19.21 -23.32 -5.55
C LEU A 244 -19.58 -23.96 -6.90
N LEU A 245 -20.34 -23.24 -7.75
CA LEU A 245 -20.66 -23.73 -9.09
C LEU A 245 -19.42 -23.85 -9.98
N VAL A 246 -18.51 -22.87 -9.95
CA VAL A 246 -17.27 -22.91 -10.73
C VAL A 246 -16.32 -23.99 -10.20
N TYR A 247 -16.17 -24.10 -8.88
CA TYR A 247 -15.40 -25.14 -8.20
C TYR A 247 -15.90 -26.54 -8.55
N LEU A 248 -17.20 -26.81 -8.44
CA LEU A 248 -17.77 -28.14 -8.76
C LEU A 248 -17.55 -28.52 -10.23
N ASN A 249 -17.54 -27.55 -11.15
CA ASN A 249 -17.18 -27.81 -12.54
C ASN A 249 -15.70 -28.21 -12.68
N ALA A 250 -14.80 -27.51 -11.99
CA ALA A 250 -13.36 -27.82 -11.99
C ALA A 250 -13.04 -29.16 -11.31
N TYR A 251 -13.67 -29.43 -10.16
CA TYR A 251 -13.56 -30.66 -9.39
C TYR A 251 -13.98 -31.88 -10.23
N ASN A 252 -15.16 -31.83 -10.86
CA ASN A 252 -15.65 -32.92 -11.71
C ASN A 252 -14.82 -33.10 -13.00
N ALA A 253 -14.18 -32.03 -13.48
CA ALA A 253 -13.27 -32.09 -14.64
C ALA A 253 -11.85 -32.56 -14.28
N GLY A 254 -11.52 -32.69 -12.98
CA GLY A 254 -10.17 -33.04 -12.52
C GLY A 254 -9.14 -31.95 -12.83
N TYR A 255 -9.54 -30.68 -12.79
CA TYR A 255 -8.62 -29.57 -13.03
C TYR A 255 -7.76 -29.29 -11.80
N PRO A 256 -6.43 -29.09 -11.96
CA PRO A 256 -5.50 -28.89 -10.84
C PRO A 256 -5.86 -27.74 -9.89
N GLN A 257 -6.60 -26.75 -10.36
CA GLN A 257 -7.11 -25.65 -9.52
C GLN A 257 -8.13 -26.09 -8.47
N ALA A 258 -8.68 -27.30 -8.56
CA ALA A 258 -9.58 -27.88 -7.57
C ALA A 258 -8.84 -28.68 -6.48
N ASP A 259 -7.51 -28.82 -6.57
CA ASP A 259 -6.65 -29.38 -5.52
C ASP A 259 -6.29 -28.24 -4.55
N LEU A 260 -7.13 -28.04 -3.53
CA LEU A 260 -7.05 -26.91 -2.59
C LEU A 260 -6.11 -27.19 -1.42
N ASN A 261 -5.91 -28.47 -1.06
CA ASN A 261 -4.97 -28.85 -0.01
C ASN A 261 -3.54 -29.07 -0.53
N GLU A 262 -3.36 -28.98 -1.86
CA GLU A 262 -2.10 -29.12 -2.60
C GLU A 262 -1.41 -30.49 -2.41
N ASP A 263 -2.19 -31.56 -2.20
CA ASP A 263 -1.64 -32.91 -2.02
C ASP A 263 -1.39 -33.66 -3.35
N GLY A 264 -1.81 -33.08 -4.48
CA GLY A 264 -1.64 -33.61 -5.81
C GLY A 264 -2.77 -34.53 -6.27
N ILE A 265 -3.83 -34.71 -5.47
CA ILE A 265 -4.98 -35.58 -5.74
C ILE A 265 -6.27 -34.82 -5.49
N ILE A 266 -7.08 -34.63 -6.53
CA ILE A 266 -8.41 -34.02 -6.38
C ILE A 266 -9.38 -35.05 -5.77
N ASP A 267 -9.70 -34.89 -4.50
CA ASP A 267 -10.61 -35.78 -3.77
C ASP A 267 -11.52 -35.07 -2.74
N PHE A 268 -12.23 -35.85 -1.93
CA PHE A 268 -13.19 -35.30 -0.97
C PHE A 268 -12.56 -34.32 0.04
N SER A 269 -11.25 -34.42 0.27
CA SER A 269 -10.48 -33.52 1.14
C SER A 269 -10.46 -32.10 0.59
N ASP A 270 -10.38 -31.92 -0.73
CA ASP A 270 -10.45 -30.59 -1.37
C ASP A 270 -11.84 -29.99 -1.27
N LEU A 271 -12.88 -30.82 -1.45
CA LEU A 271 -14.26 -30.38 -1.27
C LEU A 271 -14.51 -29.92 0.18
N LEU A 272 -13.91 -30.61 1.15
CA LEU A 272 -13.96 -30.20 2.55
C LEU A 272 -13.21 -28.88 2.77
N GLU A 273 -12.05 -28.71 2.13
CA GLU A 273 -11.28 -27.46 2.22
C GLU A 273 -12.03 -26.27 1.61
N PHE A 274 -12.68 -26.45 0.46
CA PHE A 274 -13.57 -25.44 -0.11
C PHE A 274 -14.65 -25.04 0.89
N PHE A 275 -15.30 -26.00 1.58
CA PHE A 275 -16.32 -25.68 2.58
C PHE A 275 -15.77 -25.03 3.84
N ASN A 276 -14.52 -25.30 4.22
CA ASN A 276 -13.85 -24.59 5.32
C ASN A 276 -13.60 -23.12 4.96
N LEU A 277 -13.35 -22.84 3.68
CA LEU A 277 -13.17 -21.50 3.13
C LEU A 277 -14.50 -20.83 2.74
N PHE A 278 -15.60 -21.57 2.68
CA PHE A 278 -16.90 -21.06 2.25
C PHE A 278 -17.47 -20.05 3.27
N ASN A 279 -17.77 -18.84 2.81
CA ASN A 279 -18.07 -17.65 3.62
C ASN A 279 -16.88 -17.09 4.42
N THR A 280 -15.64 -17.50 4.14
CA THR A 280 -14.49 -16.73 4.61
C THR A 280 -14.33 -15.49 3.74
N PRO A 281 -14.12 -14.30 4.33
CA PRO A 281 -13.98 -13.09 3.54
C PRO A 281 -12.69 -13.13 2.72
N CYS A 282 -12.82 -12.68 1.46
CA CYS A 282 -11.83 -11.86 0.79
C CYS A 282 -11.83 -10.45 1.42
#